data_AF-A0AAI8ZFZ3-F1
#
_entry.id   AF-A0AAI8ZFZ3-F1
#
_cell.length_a   1.000
_cell.length_b   1.000
_cell.length_c   1.000
_cell.angle_alpha   90.00
_cell.angle_beta   90.00
_cell.angle_gamma   90.00
#
_symmetry.space_group_name_H-M   'P 1'
#
loop_
_entity.id
_entity.type
_entity.pdbx_description
1 polymer ?
#
loop_
_entity_poly.entity_id
_entity_poly.type
_entity_poly.pdbx_seq_one_letter_code
_entity_poly.pdbx_strand_id
1 'polypeptide(L)'
;MNQSRSTVLSRRSVLGGAIAAVPVALVAAGPAHADEATTPATPIPEVPLASNGRPVVRDIQKQLVARYGARTGFPAVTTDGVWTSDSHKALIHALQLEMGIDEATANGVFGPLTRRTLQKQATLTVGSADTTGYLVHLLQASLVVMSTWDGPVDGTFSAKQGVRLSQFQRTVALPETGRGDYRTWAALLASNGDPTRPGNAADGITVITAARAKTLKDAGYTIVGRYLTNSDIPDPLDKRIQDGELDAIFAGGLKVFPIFQEGGTNTTYFSYGLGVRAAGRADDAARRLGFLPGTPIYYAVDFDATRDEVETYIEPYFRGIHDELRRRGSAYRVGVYAGRRVCCTLAAAHLTELSYVADMSTGWGANLGAKIPENWAFDQILEHTIGAGDQAFDIDTNVVSGRDAGQSRVEPRG
;
A
#
# COMPACT_ATOMS: atom_id res chain seq x y z
N MET A 1 40.19 39.87 17.58
CA MET A 1 38.93 40.64 17.60
C MET A 1 37.79 39.71 17.23
N ASN A 2 36.85 39.53 18.17
CA ASN A 2 35.49 38.93 18.13
C ASN A 2 35.21 37.78 17.15
N GLN A 3 35.11 36.52 17.57
CA GLN A 3 33.99 35.87 18.29
C GLN A 3 32.59 36.17 17.72
N SER A 4 31.94 35.14 17.16
CA SER A 4 30.69 34.63 17.75
C SER A 4 30.50 33.16 17.37
N ARG A 5 30.61 32.27 18.36
CA ARG A 5 30.02 30.93 18.38
C ARG A 5 28.60 31.10 18.94
N SER A 6 27.61 30.46 18.32
CA SER A 6 26.30 30.27 18.96
C SER A 6 26.10 28.78 19.23
N THR A 7 26.20 28.42 20.50
CA THR A 7 25.67 27.22 21.14
C THR A 7 24.57 27.66 22.08
N VAL A 8 23.35 27.15 21.94
CA VAL A 8 22.29 27.17 22.97
C VAL A 8 21.47 25.88 22.79
N LEU A 9 21.76 24.81 23.54
CA LEU A 9 21.19 24.44 24.84
C LEU A 9 19.74 23.93 24.82
N SER A 10 19.65 22.60 24.94
CA SER A 10 18.81 21.82 25.84
C SER A 10 17.93 22.60 26.82
N ARG A 11 16.64 22.24 26.87
CA ARG A 11 15.82 22.35 28.08
C ARG A 11 15.01 21.08 28.31
N ARG A 12 15.50 20.25 29.23
CA ARG A 12 14.66 19.40 30.08
C ARG A 12 13.87 20.33 31.03
N SER A 13 12.60 20.03 31.21
CA SER A 13 11.83 20.44 32.40
C SER A 13 11.14 19.21 32.97
N VAL A 14 11.50 18.89 34.21
CA VAL A 14 10.83 17.95 35.11
C VAL A 14 9.91 18.77 36.01
N LEU A 15 8.68 18.30 36.22
CA LEU A 15 7.80 18.44 37.41
C LEU A 15 6.49 17.73 36.99
N GLY A 16 5.94 16.70 37.62
CA GLY A 16 5.91 16.36 39.04
C GLY A 16 4.68 17.02 39.68
N GLY A 17 3.53 16.32 39.71
CA GLY A 17 2.42 16.72 40.60
C GLY A 17 0.99 16.34 40.17
N ALA A 18 0.38 15.52 41.02
CA ALA A 18 -1.06 15.44 41.35
C ALA A 18 -2.04 14.75 40.37
N ILE A 19 -2.42 13.54 40.81
CA ILE A 19 -3.66 12.84 40.49
C ILE A 19 -4.85 13.69 40.95
N ALA A 20 -5.79 13.97 40.05
CA ALA A 20 -7.13 14.40 40.40
C ALA A 20 -8.13 13.67 39.50
N ALA A 21 -8.93 12.79 40.10
CA ALA A 21 -10.09 12.19 39.48
C ALA A 21 -11.14 13.27 39.23
N VAL A 22 -11.68 13.34 38.02
CA VAL A 22 -12.80 14.21 37.63
C VAL A 22 -13.83 13.31 36.92
N PRO A 23 -15.12 13.39 37.29
CA PRO A 23 -16.07 12.31 37.08
C PRO A 23 -16.51 12.16 35.62
N VAL A 24 -16.91 10.93 35.29
CA VAL A 24 -17.61 10.57 34.06
C VAL A 24 -18.89 11.39 33.96
N ALA A 25 -18.87 12.42 33.11
CA ALA A 25 -20.08 13.09 32.65
C ALA A 25 -20.59 12.37 31.41
N LEU A 26 -21.77 11.77 31.55
CA LEU A 26 -22.60 11.23 30.48
C LEU A 26 -22.88 12.38 29.49
N VAL A 27 -22.19 12.40 28.34
CA VAL A 27 -22.50 13.34 27.26
C VAL A 27 -23.76 12.83 26.58
N ALA A 28 -24.88 13.48 26.92
CA ALA A 28 -26.15 13.34 26.25
C ALA A 28 -26.00 13.62 24.74
N ALA A 29 -26.69 12.81 23.94
CA ALA A 29 -26.85 12.99 22.51
C ALA A 29 -27.26 14.44 22.19
N GLY A 30 -26.47 15.10 21.32
CA GLY A 30 -26.87 16.34 20.67
C GLY A 30 -28.06 16.13 19.73
N PRO A 31 -28.84 17.18 19.44
CA PRO A 31 -30.17 17.04 18.88
C PRO A 31 -30.14 16.51 17.44
N ALA A 32 -31.15 15.69 17.13
CA ALA A 32 -31.50 15.29 15.79
C ALA A 32 -31.76 16.52 14.90
N HIS A 33 -31.09 16.59 13.75
CA HIS A 33 -31.55 17.44 12.66
C HIS A 33 -32.76 16.73 12.01
N ALA A 34 -33.95 17.20 12.37
CA ALA A 34 -35.20 16.86 11.70
C ALA A 34 -35.30 17.59 10.37
N ASP A 35 -35.74 16.85 9.34
CA ASP A 35 -36.39 17.26 8.09
C ASP A 35 -36.10 18.68 7.57
N GLU A 36 -35.12 18.80 6.67
CA GLU A 36 -35.21 19.77 5.58
C GLU A 36 -35.78 19.08 4.35
N ALA A 37 -36.87 19.63 3.84
CA ALA A 37 -37.63 19.13 2.70
C ALA A 37 -36.71 18.82 1.51
N THR A 38 -36.75 17.57 1.05
CA THR A 38 -36.11 17.08 -0.18
C THR A 38 -36.48 17.96 -1.37
N THR A 39 -35.51 18.75 -1.82
CA THR A 39 -35.46 19.19 -3.21
C THR A 39 -35.40 17.90 -4.06
N PRO A 40 -36.19 17.75 -5.14
CA PRO A 40 -36.12 16.54 -5.95
C PRO A 40 -34.66 16.35 -6.40
N ALA A 41 -34.06 15.24 -5.99
CA ALA A 41 -32.72 14.86 -6.41
C ALA A 41 -32.67 14.95 -7.93
N THR A 42 -31.71 15.70 -8.47
CA THR A 42 -31.46 15.72 -9.91
C THR A 42 -31.39 14.27 -10.38
N PRO A 43 -32.15 13.86 -11.41
CA PRO A 43 -32.12 12.47 -11.84
C PRO A 43 -30.68 12.08 -12.13
N ILE A 44 -30.19 11.06 -11.41
CA ILE A 44 -28.85 10.51 -11.65
C ILE A 44 -28.84 10.08 -13.13
N PRO A 45 -27.94 10.62 -13.98
CA PRO A 45 -27.88 10.25 -15.38
C PRO A 45 -27.82 8.74 -15.50
N GLU A 46 -28.76 8.15 -16.23
CA GLU A 46 -28.83 6.70 -16.35
C GLU A 46 -27.74 6.20 -17.30
N VAL A 47 -26.57 5.89 -16.73
CA VAL A 47 -25.45 5.30 -17.45
C VAL A 47 -25.68 3.79 -17.59
N PRO A 48 -25.57 3.21 -18.81
CA PRO A 48 -25.61 1.77 -18.99
C PRO A 48 -24.54 1.04 -18.15
N LEU A 49 -24.81 -0.22 -17.78
CA LEU A 49 -23.77 -1.05 -17.17
C LEU A 49 -22.64 -1.25 -18.20
N ALA A 50 -21.40 -0.94 -17.82
CA ALA A 50 -20.24 -1.21 -18.65
C ALA A 50 -20.04 -2.71 -18.88
N SER A 51 -19.41 -3.10 -19.98
CA SER A 51 -19.17 -4.52 -20.30
C SER A 51 -18.30 -5.25 -19.27
N ASN A 52 -17.42 -4.53 -18.60
CA ASN A 52 -16.59 -5.00 -17.49
C ASN A 52 -17.12 -4.54 -16.11
N GLY A 53 -18.33 -3.96 -16.05
CA GLY A 53 -18.97 -3.47 -14.83
C GLY A 53 -19.67 -4.57 -14.04
N ARG A 54 -19.65 -4.46 -12.70
CA ARG A 54 -20.39 -5.34 -11.79
C ARG A 54 -21.73 -4.70 -11.39
N PRO A 55 -22.88 -5.40 -11.49
CA PRO A 55 -24.16 -4.86 -11.07
C PRO A 55 -24.18 -4.35 -9.62
N VAL A 56 -23.63 -5.12 -8.67
CA VAL A 56 -23.56 -4.72 -7.26
C VAL A 56 -22.70 -3.47 -7.06
N VAL A 57 -21.64 -3.30 -7.85
CA VAL A 57 -20.78 -2.10 -7.79
C VAL A 57 -21.54 -0.89 -8.32
N ARG A 58 -22.33 -1.06 -9.39
CA ARG A 58 -23.19 0.00 -9.90
C ARG A 58 -24.21 0.43 -8.85
N ASP A 59 -24.80 -0.52 -8.13
CA ASP A 59 -25.76 -0.22 -7.07
C ASP A 59 -25.09 0.55 -5.92
N ILE A 60 -23.87 0.17 -5.52
CA ILE A 60 -23.07 0.95 -4.56
C ILE A 60 -22.81 2.37 -5.06
N GLN A 61 -22.38 2.54 -6.32
CA GLN A 61 -22.14 3.86 -6.91
C GLN A 61 -23.42 4.72 -6.89
N LYS A 62 -24.57 4.14 -7.26
CA LYS A 62 -25.87 4.83 -7.20
C LYS A 62 -26.25 5.21 -5.77
N GLN A 63 -26.05 4.32 -4.80
CA GLN A 63 -26.30 4.62 -3.38
C GLN A 63 -25.44 5.78 -2.87
N LEU A 64 -24.14 5.79 -3.21
CA LEU A 64 -23.24 6.89 -2.86
C LEU A 64 -23.68 8.22 -3.46
N VAL A 65 -23.99 8.24 -4.77
CA VAL A 65 -24.45 9.46 -5.46
C VAL A 65 -25.79 9.94 -4.91
N ALA A 66 -26.74 9.03 -4.67
CA ALA A 66 -28.06 9.38 -4.16
C ALA A 66 -27.99 10.01 -2.75
N ARG A 67 -27.09 9.49 -1.89
CA ARG A 67 -26.99 9.94 -0.49
C ARG A 67 -26.10 11.16 -0.30
N TYR A 68 -25.00 11.26 -1.06
CA TYR A 68 -23.98 12.28 -0.84
C TYR A 68 -23.69 13.17 -2.06
N GLY A 69 -24.22 12.86 -3.24
CA GLY A 69 -23.87 13.56 -4.49
C GLY A 69 -24.22 15.05 -4.54
N ALA A 70 -25.14 15.51 -3.68
CA ALA A 70 -25.47 16.93 -3.53
C ALA A 70 -24.57 17.67 -2.51
N ARG A 71 -23.74 16.94 -1.76
CA ARG A 71 -22.80 17.52 -0.78
C ARG A 71 -21.69 18.27 -1.51
N THR A 72 -21.27 19.39 -0.94
CA THR A 72 -20.18 20.20 -1.48
C THR A 72 -18.89 19.39 -1.51
N GLY A 73 -18.19 19.41 -2.65
CA GLY A 73 -16.92 18.70 -2.80
C GLY A 73 -17.03 17.17 -2.92
N PHE A 74 -18.23 16.60 -3.01
CA PHE A 74 -18.39 15.17 -3.28
C PHE A 74 -17.86 14.84 -4.69
N PRO A 75 -16.97 13.83 -4.85
CA PRO A 75 -16.43 13.49 -6.16
C PRO A 75 -17.52 13.08 -7.16
N ALA A 76 -17.34 13.44 -8.42
CA ALA A 76 -18.20 12.96 -9.48
C ALA A 76 -17.98 11.45 -9.69
N VAL A 77 -19.05 10.66 -9.57
CA VAL A 77 -19.01 9.21 -9.70
C VAL A 77 -19.83 8.78 -10.91
N THR A 78 -19.18 8.13 -11.87
CA THR A 78 -19.87 7.40 -12.94
C THR A 78 -20.49 6.13 -12.36
N THR A 79 -21.78 5.89 -12.59
CA THR A 79 -22.52 4.73 -12.07
C THR A 79 -22.64 3.63 -13.13
N ASP A 80 -21.53 3.15 -13.67
CA ASP A 80 -21.47 2.14 -14.75
C ASP A 80 -21.05 0.74 -14.25
N GLY A 81 -20.80 0.59 -12.95
CA GLY A 81 -20.35 -0.65 -12.32
C GLY A 81 -18.84 -0.90 -12.37
N VAL A 82 -18.05 0.03 -12.93
CA VAL A 82 -16.59 -0.02 -12.90
C VAL A 82 -16.07 0.78 -11.71
N TRP A 83 -15.36 0.12 -10.79
CA TRP A 83 -14.82 0.81 -9.62
C TRP A 83 -13.55 1.60 -9.99
N THR A 84 -13.65 2.94 -9.92
CA THR A 84 -12.57 3.87 -10.28
C THR A 84 -11.94 4.54 -9.06
N SER A 85 -10.82 5.24 -9.26
CA SER A 85 -10.20 6.08 -8.22
C SER A 85 -11.17 7.13 -7.68
N ASP A 86 -12.02 7.70 -8.53
CA ASP A 86 -13.02 8.69 -8.10
C ASP A 86 -14.16 8.05 -7.30
N SER A 87 -14.61 6.85 -7.67
CA SER A 87 -15.54 6.05 -6.85
C SER A 87 -14.94 5.75 -5.47
N HIS A 88 -13.65 5.44 -5.41
CA HIS A 88 -12.95 5.17 -4.15
C HIS A 88 -12.77 6.42 -3.29
N LYS A 89 -12.42 7.58 -3.88
CA LYS A 89 -12.41 8.87 -3.18
C LYS A 89 -13.79 9.23 -2.66
N ALA A 90 -14.85 8.98 -3.43
CA ALA A 90 -16.22 9.21 -3.01
C ALA A 90 -16.61 8.34 -1.81
N LEU A 91 -16.17 7.08 -1.80
CA LEU A 91 -16.35 6.18 -0.64
C LEU A 91 -15.62 6.68 0.61
N ILE A 92 -14.38 7.17 0.48
CA ILE A 92 -13.63 7.78 1.58
C ILE A 92 -14.31 9.06 2.05
N HIS A 93 -14.81 9.89 1.13
CA HIS A 93 -15.52 11.12 1.46
C HIS A 93 -16.80 10.82 2.24
N ALA A 94 -17.62 9.86 1.78
CA ALA A 94 -18.80 9.40 2.51
C ALA A 94 -18.45 8.93 3.93
N LEU A 95 -17.36 8.15 4.10
CA LEU A 95 -16.89 7.75 5.43
C LEU A 95 -16.53 8.96 6.30
N GLN A 96 -15.82 9.95 5.76
CA GLN A 96 -15.46 11.17 6.51
C GLN A 96 -16.72 11.88 7.04
N LEU A 97 -17.74 12.05 6.20
CA LEU A 97 -19.00 12.69 6.59
C LEU A 97 -19.74 11.88 7.67
N GLU A 98 -19.85 10.55 7.50
CA GLU A 98 -20.53 9.67 8.45
C GLU A 98 -19.80 9.55 9.80
N MET A 99 -18.48 9.79 9.83
CA MET A 99 -17.70 9.90 11.06
C MET A 99 -17.78 11.28 11.72
N GLY A 100 -18.50 12.25 11.12
CA GLY A 100 -18.67 13.60 11.64
C GLY A 100 -17.51 14.56 11.33
N ILE A 101 -16.72 14.30 10.28
CA ILE A 101 -15.79 15.32 9.75
C ILE A 101 -16.62 16.36 8.99
N ASP A 102 -16.42 17.63 9.32
CA ASP A 102 -17.14 18.75 8.71
C ASP A 102 -17.04 18.74 7.17
N GLU A 103 -18.15 19.07 6.50
CA GLU A 103 -18.27 19.03 5.04
C GLU A 103 -17.22 19.89 4.33
N ALA A 104 -16.85 21.04 4.91
CA ALA A 104 -15.79 21.90 4.37
C ALA A 104 -14.38 21.29 4.47
N THR A 105 -14.20 20.26 5.28
CA THR A 105 -12.91 19.59 5.53
C THR A 105 -12.82 18.22 4.85
N ALA A 106 -13.96 17.54 4.69
CA ALA A 106 -14.04 16.25 4.03
C ALA A 106 -13.64 16.37 2.55
N ASN A 107 -12.79 15.45 2.08
CA ASN A 107 -12.06 15.60 0.81
C ASN A 107 -11.74 14.28 0.09
N GLY A 108 -12.20 13.13 0.61
CA GLY A 108 -11.95 11.83 0.01
C GLY A 108 -10.51 11.31 0.14
N VAL A 109 -9.68 11.93 0.99
CA VAL A 109 -8.30 11.48 1.26
C VAL A 109 -8.22 10.76 2.60
N PHE A 110 -7.64 9.55 2.63
CA PHE A 110 -7.42 8.77 3.85
C PHE A 110 -6.17 9.24 4.64
N GLY A 111 -6.15 10.53 4.97
CA GLY A 111 -5.02 11.21 5.63
C GLY A 111 -5.06 11.16 7.17
N PRO A 112 -4.17 11.90 7.85
CA PRO A 112 -4.06 11.90 9.30
C PRO A 112 -5.36 12.23 10.06
N LEU A 113 -6.17 13.16 9.53
CA LEU A 113 -7.48 13.48 10.14
C LEU A 113 -8.43 12.28 10.06
N THR A 114 -8.64 11.72 8.86
CA THR A 114 -9.47 10.53 8.64
C THR A 114 -9.06 9.38 9.56
N ARG A 115 -7.74 9.13 9.66
CA ARG A 115 -7.18 8.09 10.53
C ARG A 115 -7.52 8.32 12.01
N ARG A 116 -7.26 9.51 12.55
CA ARG A 116 -7.54 9.84 13.95
C ARG A 116 -9.03 9.81 14.28
N THR A 117 -9.88 10.25 13.35
CA THR A 117 -11.34 10.21 13.55
C THR A 117 -11.85 8.78 13.52
N LEU A 118 -11.37 7.96 12.59
CA LEU A 118 -11.73 6.55 12.48
C LEU A 118 -11.30 5.72 13.71
N GLN A 119 -10.15 6.02 14.31
CA GLN A 119 -9.69 5.38 15.56
C GLN A 119 -10.64 5.60 16.75
N LYS A 120 -11.49 6.64 16.70
CA LYS A 120 -12.49 6.93 17.73
C LYS A 120 -13.83 6.24 17.48
N GLN A 121 -14.02 5.66 16.29
CA GLN A 121 -15.26 4.99 15.94
C GLN A 121 -15.36 3.63 16.61
N ALA A 122 -16.58 3.20 16.90
CA ALA A 122 -16.84 1.87 17.43
C ALA A 122 -16.48 0.79 16.39
N THR A 123 -15.92 -0.33 16.86
CA THR A 123 -15.67 -1.48 15.99
C THR A 123 -16.98 -2.10 15.54
N LEU A 124 -17.16 -2.30 14.24
CA LEU A 124 -18.32 -3.00 13.69
C LEU A 124 -18.14 -4.52 13.85
N THR A 125 -19.15 -5.20 14.39
CA THR A 125 -19.15 -6.64 14.67
C THR A 125 -20.42 -7.28 14.15
N VAL A 126 -20.42 -8.60 13.94
CA VAL A 126 -21.62 -9.31 13.47
C VAL A 126 -22.84 -8.90 14.32
N GLY A 127 -23.91 -8.49 13.65
CA GLY A 127 -25.12 -7.92 14.26
C GLY A 127 -25.16 -6.38 14.31
N SER A 128 -24.06 -5.67 14.04
CA SER A 128 -24.07 -4.23 13.84
C SER A 128 -25.01 -3.88 12.69
N ALA A 129 -25.89 -2.91 12.90
CA ALA A 129 -26.80 -2.41 11.88
C ALA A 129 -26.86 -0.90 11.88
N ASP A 130 -27.00 -0.32 10.69
CA ASP A 130 -27.25 1.10 10.52
C ASP A 130 -28.66 1.44 11.02
N THR A 131 -28.77 2.55 11.76
CA THR A 131 -30.05 3.10 12.22
C THR A 131 -30.24 4.48 11.58
N THR A 132 -29.46 5.46 12.03
CA THR A 132 -29.41 6.81 11.46
C THR A 132 -28.13 7.06 10.65
N GLY A 133 -27.05 6.32 10.95
CA GLY A 133 -25.78 6.38 10.23
C GLY A 133 -25.72 5.45 9.02
N TYR A 134 -24.55 5.39 8.38
CA TYR A 134 -24.32 4.59 7.16
C TYR A 134 -23.00 3.79 7.19
N LEU A 135 -22.39 3.62 8.35
CA LEU A 135 -21.08 2.98 8.49
C LEU A 135 -21.11 1.50 8.11
N VAL A 136 -22.20 0.77 8.37
CA VAL A 136 -22.31 -0.64 7.99
C VAL A 136 -22.43 -0.76 6.47
N HIS A 137 -23.25 0.06 5.81
CA HIS A 137 -23.31 0.10 4.34
C HIS A 137 -21.93 0.39 3.75
N LEU A 138 -21.18 1.36 4.30
CA LEU A 138 -19.85 1.70 3.81
C LEU A 138 -18.85 0.54 4.01
N LEU A 139 -18.91 -0.20 5.13
CA LEU A 139 -18.06 -1.37 5.35
C LEU A 139 -18.38 -2.47 4.34
N GLN A 140 -19.66 -2.73 4.12
CA GLN A 140 -20.14 -3.72 3.16
C GLN A 140 -19.70 -3.34 1.73
N ALA A 141 -19.89 -2.07 1.34
CA ALA A 141 -19.45 -1.54 0.05
C ALA A 141 -17.93 -1.69 -0.13
N SER A 142 -17.13 -1.27 0.87
CA SER A 142 -15.69 -1.47 0.90
C SER A 142 -15.30 -2.93 0.68
N LEU A 143 -15.93 -3.87 1.40
CA LEU A 143 -15.63 -5.29 1.25
C LEU A 143 -15.99 -5.83 -0.14
N VAL A 144 -17.11 -5.38 -0.73
CA VAL A 144 -17.54 -5.78 -2.08
C VAL A 144 -16.58 -5.28 -3.16
N VAL A 145 -16.14 -4.02 -3.09
CA VAL A 145 -15.25 -3.43 -4.11
C VAL A 145 -13.80 -3.91 -3.97
N MET A 146 -13.37 -4.22 -2.74
CA MET A 146 -12.02 -4.74 -2.45
C MET A 146 -11.93 -6.26 -2.50
N SER A 147 -12.98 -6.96 -2.94
CA SER A 147 -12.97 -8.41 -3.15
C SER A 147 -13.61 -8.81 -4.48
N THR A 148 -13.68 -10.11 -4.75
CA THR A 148 -14.43 -10.71 -5.86
C THR A 148 -15.83 -11.16 -5.43
N TRP A 149 -16.22 -10.90 -4.18
CA TRP A 149 -17.49 -11.36 -3.64
C TRP A 149 -18.59 -10.30 -3.79
N ASP A 150 -19.68 -10.68 -4.46
CA ASP A 150 -20.91 -9.89 -4.57
C ASP A 150 -21.83 -10.19 -3.38
N GLY A 151 -21.64 -9.43 -2.30
CA GLY A 151 -22.45 -9.50 -1.09
C GLY A 151 -23.57 -8.46 -1.05
N PRO A 152 -24.56 -8.63 -0.14
CA PRO A 152 -25.55 -7.58 0.10
C PRO A 152 -24.89 -6.34 0.73
N VAL A 153 -25.42 -5.16 0.37
CA VAL A 153 -25.09 -3.85 0.93
C VAL A 153 -26.40 -3.25 1.44
N ASP A 154 -26.81 -3.69 2.63
CA ASP A 154 -28.14 -3.52 3.21
C ASP A 154 -28.12 -2.89 4.62
N GLY A 155 -26.93 -2.51 5.10
CA GLY A 155 -26.75 -1.90 6.41
C GLY A 155 -26.83 -2.85 7.59
N THR A 156 -26.87 -4.17 7.38
CA THR A 156 -26.82 -5.16 8.48
C THR A 156 -25.61 -6.07 8.35
N PHE A 157 -24.66 -5.99 9.29
CA PHE A 157 -23.41 -6.75 9.24
C PHE A 157 -23.63 -8.20 9.65
N SER A 158 -23.84 -9.06 8.66
CA SER A 158 -24.19 -10.48 8.84
C SER A 158 -23.00 -11.36 9.21
N ALA A 159 -23.28 -12.56 9.75
CA ALA A 159 -22.24 -13.57 10.03
C ALA A 159 -21.44 -13.95 8.77
N LYS A 160 -22.09 -14.03 7.60
CA LYS A 160 -21.42 -14.30 6.32
C LYS A 160 -20.45 -13.19 5.94
N GLN A 161 -20.80 -11.93 6.19
CA GLN A 161 -19.90 -10.80 5.97
C GLN A 161 -18.73 -10.81 6.95
N GLY A 162 -18.93 -11.20 8.22
CA GLY A 162 -17.83 -11.43 9.17
C GLY A 162 -16.80 -12.45 8.65
N VAL A 163 -17.26 -13.57 8.09
CA VAL A 163 -16.37 -14.58 7.46
C VAL A 163 -15.64 -14.01 6.24
N ARG A 164 -16.33 -13.25 5.39
CA ARG A 164 -15.72 -12.61 4.21
C ARG A 164 -14.69 -11.55 4.58
N LEU A 165 -14.97 -10.78 5.63
CA LEU A 165 -14.03 -9.78 6.15
C LEU A 165 -12.78 -10.45 6.75
N SER A 166 -12.96 -11.58 7.45
CA SER A 166 -11.86 -12.42 7.94
C SER A 166 -10.97 -12.93 6.79
N GLN A 167 -11.57 -13.35 5.68
CA GLN A 167 -10.81 -13.77 4.49
C GLN A 167 -10.04 -12.61 3.86
N PHE A 168 -10.66 -11.43 3.76
CA PHE A 168 -9.96 -10.21 3.32
C PHE A 168 -8.78 -9.90 4.23
N GLN A 169 -8.96 -9.91 5.56
CA GLN A 169 -7.90 -9.68 6.53
C GLN A 169 -6.72 -10.62 6.30
N ARG A 170 -6.98 -11.92 6.09
CA ARG A 170 -5.94 -12.89 5.73
C ARG A 170 -5.19 -12.50 4.45
N THR A 171 -5.91 -12.10 3.40
CA THR A 171 -5.32 -11.72 2.11
C THR A 171 -4.33 -10.56 2.24
N VAL A 172 -4.58 -9.61 3.15
CA VAL A 172 -3.72 -8.45 3.39
C VAL A 172 -2.83 -8.61 4.64
N ALA A 173 -2.66 -9.84 5.13
CA ALA A 173 -1.85 -10.19 6.31
C ALA A 173 -2.21 -9.43 7.61
N LEU A 174 -3.51 -9.20 7.84
CA LEU A 174 -4.05 -8.77 9.12
C LEU A 174 -4.55 -9.96 9.96
N PRO A 175 -4.66 -9.81 11.30
CA PRO A 175 -5.35 -10.78 12.14
C PRO A 175 -6.80 -11.00 11.67
N GLU A 176 -7.20 -12.27 11.58
CA GLU A 176 -8.48 -12.74 11.07
C GLU A 176 -9.61 -12.61 12.10
N THR A 177 -9.93 -11.37 12.49
CA THR A 177 -10.94 -11.09 13.52
C THR A 177 -12.36 -11.13 12.98
N GLY A 178 -12.56 -10.90 11.68
CA GLY A 178 -13.87 -10.72 11.06
C GLY A 178 -14.60 -9.44 11.53
N ARG A 179 -13.88 -8.49 12.12
CA ARG A 179 -14.42 -7.24 12.69
C ARG A 179 -13.97 -6.04 11.89
N GLY A 180 -14.87 -5.06 11.71
CA GLY A 180 -14.57 -3.77 11.11
C GLY A 180 -13.89 -2.83 12.10
N ASP A 181 -12.66 -3.17 12.52
CA ASP A 181 -11.82 -2.32 13.36
C ASP A 181 -11.01 -1.31 12.52
N TYR A 182 -10.25 -0.42 13.19
CA TYR A 182 -9.45 0.61 12.52
C TYR A 182 -8.53 0.03 11.44
N ARG A 183 -7.81 -1.07 11.74
CA ARG A 183 -6.85 -1.67 10.81
C ARG A 183 -7.55 -2.24 9.58
N THR A 184 -8.71 -2.84 9.78
CA THR A 184 -9.52 -3.39 8.70
C THR A 184 -10.05 -2.29 7.78
N TRP A 185 -10.62 -1.22 8.35
CA TRP A 185 -11.03 -0.05 7.59
C TRP A 185 -9.88 0.60 6.83
N ALA A 186 -8.73 0.77 7.49
CA ALA A 186 -7.55 1.34 6.86
C ALA A 186 -7.08 0.49 5.68
N ALA A 187 -7.01 -0.84 5.81
CA ALA A 187 -6.61 -1.73 4.72
C ALA A 187 -7.61 -1.77 3.55
N LEU A 188 -8.90 -1.52 3.81
CA LEU A 188 -9.93 -1.44 2.78
C LEU A 188 -9.88 -0.12 1.98
N LEU A 189 -9.38 0.97 2.57
CA LEU A 189 -9.54 2.33 2.04
C LEU A 189 -8.22 3.08 1.76
N ALA A 190 -7.10 2.61 2.29
CA ALA A 190 -5.77 3.13 2.00
C ALA A 190 -4.87 1.98 1.58
N SER A 191 -4.05 2.21 0.55
CA SER A 191 -3.13 1.19 0.04
C SER A 191 -2.17 0.71 1.13
N ASN A 192 -1.53 1.62 1.88
CA ASN A 192 -0.65 1.24 2.99
C ASN A 192 -1.37 0.79 4.27
N GLY A 193 -2.71 0.70 4.27
CA GLY A 193 -3.49 0.30 5.44
C GLY A 193 -3.19 1.15 6.68
N ASP A 194 -3.05 0.50 7.83
CA ASP A 194 -2.43 1.09 9.02
C ASP A 194 -0.89 0.97 8.88
N PRO A 195 -0.16 2.06 8.59
CA PRO A 195 1.28 2.01 8.36
C PRO A 195 2.07 1.63 9.62
N THR A 196 1.44 1.65 10.80
CA THR A 196 2.06 1.22 12.06
C THR A 196 1.88 -0.28 12.32
N ARG A 197 1.21 -1.01 11.42
CA ARG A 197 1.12 -2.47 11.54
C ARG A 197 2.52 -3.08 11.39
N PRO A 198 2.85 -4.16 12.14
CA PRO A 198 4.16 -4.78 12.04
C PRO A 198 4.47 -5.24 10.61
N GLY A 199 5.67 -4.92 10.13
CA GLY A 199 6.28 -5.52 8.94
C GLY A 199 7.42 -6.46 9.32
N ASN A 200 7.74 -7.41 8.45
CA ASN A 200 8.80 -8.41 8.68
C ASN A 200 9.97 -8.29 7.70
N ALA A 201 9.81 -7.45 6.68
CA ALA A 201 10.85 -7.11 5.73
C ALA A 201 11.10 -5.59 5.75
N ALA A 202 12.31 -5.20 5.36
CA ALA A 202 12.67 -3.82 5.11
C ALA A 202 13.31 -3.71 3.72
N ASP A 203 13.32 -2.53 3.12
CA ASP A 203 14.23 -2.22 2.02
C ASP A 203 14.77 -0.80 2.19
N GLY A 204 15.73 -0.45 1.34
CA GLY A 204 16.36 0.86 1.38
C GLY A 204 17.66 0.87 0.61
N ILE A 205 18.22 2.06 0.43
CA ILE A 205 19.46 2.29 -0.33
C ILE A 205 20.72 2.14 0.52
N THR A 206 20.59 2.26 1.84
CA THR A 206 21.71 2.28 2.78
C THR A 206 22.39 0.91 2.88
N VAL A 207 23.72 0.88 2.76
CA VAL A 207 24.53 -0.34 2.91
C VAL A 207 24.30 -0.99 4.27
N ILE A 208 24.00 -2.29 4.27
CA ILE A 208 23.77 -3.08 5.48
C ILE A 208 25.10 -3.62 6.04
N THR A 209 25.67 -2.88 6.98
CA THR A 209 26.83 -3.34 7.77
C THR A 209 26.40 -4.34 8.86
N ALA A 210 27.34 -5.01 9.52
CA ALA A 210 27.02 -5.91 10.64
C ALA A 210 26.23 -5.21 11.77
N ALA A 211 26.55 -3.94 12.06
CA ALA A 211 25.82 -3.15 13.04
C ALA A 211 24.37 -2.87 12.59
N ARG A 212 24.17 -2.50 11.32
CA ARG A 212 22.83 -2.25 10.76
C ARG A 212 22.00 -3.52 10.63
N ALA A 213 22.63 -4.64 10.28
CA ALA A 213 21.98 -5.96 10.28
C ALA A 213 21.49 -6.32 11.68
N LYS A 214 22.30 -6.05 12.72
CA LYS A 214 21.86 -6.20 14.12
C LYS A 214 20.69 -5.28 14.44
N THR A 215 20.75 -4.00 14.08
CA THR A 215 19.64 -3.04 14.30
C THR A 215 18.34 -3.51 13.66
N LEU A 216 18.39 -3.97 12.40
CA LEU A 216 17.23 -4.54 11.71
C LEU A 216 16.69 -5.77 12.46
N LYS A 217 17.57 -6.68 12.88
CA LYS A 217 17.19 -7.90 13.58
C LYS A 217 16.54 -7.62 14.94
N ASP A 218 17.13 -6.72 15.72
CA ASP A 218 16.62 -6.29 17.02
C ASP A 218 15.24 -5.60 16.88
N ALA A 219 15.00 -4.90 15.77
CA ALA A 219 13.72 -4.28 15.43
C ALA A 219 12.67 -5.27 14.89
N GLY A 220 13.01 -6.57 14.76
CA GLY A 220 12.09 -7.63 14.35
C GLY A 220 12.04 -7.93 12.84
N TYR A 221 12.88 -7.27 12.04
CA TYR A 221 12.99 -7.57 10.61
C TYR A 221 13.75 -8.88 10.37
N THR A 222 13.39 -9.56 9.29
CA THR A 222 13.94 -10.87 8.93
C THR A 222 14.43 -10.95 7.49
N ILE A 223 13.99 -10.03 6.63
CA ILE A 223 14.32 -9.97 5.22
C ILE A 223 14.65 -8.52 4.87
N VAL A 224 15.66 -8.29 4.03
CA VAL A 224 16.00 -6.96 3.51
C VAL A 224 16.04 -6.95 1.97
N GLY A 225 15.33 -6.02 1.35
CA GLY A 225 15.39 -5.75 -0.09
C GLY A 225 16.58 -4.87 -0.40
N ARG A 226 17.42 -5.26 -1.36
CA ARG A 226 18.63 -4.50 -1.74
C ARG A 226 18.83 -4.44 -3.24
N TYR A 227 19.36 -3.32 -3.71
CA TYR A 227 19.52 -3.04 -5.14
C TYR A 227 20.71 -3.81 -5.74
N LEU A 228 20.53 -4.45 -6.89
CA LEU A 228 21.59 -5.17 -7.59
C LEU A 228 22.63 -4.24 -8.23
N THR A 229 22.20 -3.05 -8.64
CA THR A 229 22.98 -2.15 -9.49
C THR A 229 22.74 -0.68 -9.13
N ASN A 230 23.68 0.16 -9.55
CA ASN A 230 23.46 1.60 -9.69
C ASN A 230 23.02 1.89 -11.12
N SER A 231 22.34 3.03 -11.32
CA SER A 231 22.09 3.53 -12.67
C SER A 231 23.41 3.99 -13.33
N ASP A 232 23.39 4.17 -14.65
CA ASP A 232 24.54 4.75 -15.37
C ASP A 232 24.70 6.25 -15.14
N ILE A 233 23.67 6.88 -14.58
CA ILE A 233 23.74 8.25 -14.10
C ILE A 233 24.42 8.17 -12.73
N PRO A 234 25.53 8.88 -12.50
CA PRO A 234 26.21 8.86 -11.21
C PRO A 234 25.24 9.17 -10.07
N ASP A 235 24.99 8.15 -9.23
CA ASP A 235 24.18 8.25 -8.04
C ASP A 235 25.11 8.52 -6.85
N PRO A 236 24.95 9.64 -6.13
CA PRO A 236 25.79 9.95 -4.97
C PRO A 236 25.63 8.96 -3.81
N LEU A 237 24.61 8.10 -3.81
CA LEU A 237 24.24 7.23 -2.69
C LEU A 237 24.73 5.78 -2.82
N ASP A 238 25.31 5.40 -3.97
CA ASP A 238 25.85 4.05 -4.26
C ASP A 238 24.96 2.91 -3.74
N LYS A 239 23.69 2.92 -4.18
CA LYS A 239 22.62 2.09 -3.60
C LYS A 239 22.78 0.59 -3.79
N ARG A 240 23.63 0.15 -4.74
CA ARG A 240 23.86 -1.27 -5.02
C ARG A 240 24.37 -2.02 -3.78
N ILE A 241 24.18 -3.34 -3.78
CA ILE A 241 24.81 -4.25 -2.81
C ILE A 241 26.33 -4.10 -2.89
N GLN A 242 26.97 -3.82 -1.75
CA GLN A 242 28.40 -3.62 -1.63
C GLN A 242 29.16 -4.90 -1.27
N ASP A 243 30.49 -4.86 -1.38
CA ASP A 243 31.34 -5.96 -0.96
C ASP A 243 31.21 -6.21 0.55
N GLY A 244 31.11 -7.49 0.93
CA GLY A 244 30.84 -7.92 2.31
C GLY A 244 29.42 -7.65 2.85
N GLU A 245 28.56 -6.92 2.12
CA GLU A 245 27.21 -6.59 2.61
C GLU A 245 26.32 -7.84 2.75
N LEU A 246 26.35 -8.75 1.77
CA LEU A 246 25.60 -10.01 1.85
C LEU A 246 26.06 -10.87 3.03
N ASP A 247 27.36 -10.92 3.29
CA ASP A 247 27.91 -11.67 4.43
C ASP A 247 27.43 -11.06 5.76
N ALA A 248 27.39 -9.73 5.86
CA ALA A 248 26.86 -9.04 7.03
C ALA A 248 25.36 -9.29 7.24
N ILE A 249 24.56 -9.29 6.15
CA ILE A 249 23.13 -9.63 6.19
C ILE A 249 22.94 -11.05 6.73
N PHE A 250 23.64 -12.04 6.16
CA PHE A 250 23.47 -13.45 6.54
C PHE A 250 24.00 -13.73 7.95
N ALA A 251 25.17 -13.18 8.32
CA ALA A 251 25.72 -13.29 9.67
C ALA A 251 24.82 -12.64 10.73
N GLY A 252 24.08 -11.58 10.36
CA GLY A 252 23.04 -10.96 11.19
C GLY A 252 21.75 -11.78 11.31
N GLY A 253 21.66 -12.94 10.66
CA GLY A 253 20.47 -13.79 10.66
C GLY A 253 19.29 -13.19 9.88
N LEU A 254 19.59 -12.36 8.88
CA LEU A 254 18.64 -11.81 7.92
C LEU A 254 18.72 -12.55 6.60
N LYS A 255 17.69 -12.37 5.77
CA LYS A 255 17.62 -12.82 4.38
C LYS A 255 17.57 -11.63 3.43
N VAL A 256 17.76 -11.86 2.14
CA VAL A 256 17.78 -10.80 1.13
C VAL A 256 16.95 -11.14 -0.10
N PHE A 257 16.27 -10.14 -0.68
CA PHE A 257 15.69 -10.23 -2.03
C PHE A 257 16.26 -9.11 -2.93
N PRO A 258 16.56 -9.41 -4.21
CA PRO A 258 17.18 -8.44 -5.11
C PRO A 258 16.17 -7.53 -5.81
N ILE A 259 16.49 -6.23 -5.82
CA ILE A 259 15.74 -5.17 -6.50
C ILE A 259 16.56 -4.68 -7.71
N PHE A 260 15.91 -4.47 -8.85
CA PHE A 260 16.51 -3.79 -10.00
C PHE A 260 15.81 -2.46 -10.28
N GLN A 261 16.55 -1.36 -10.16
CA GLN A 261 16.05 -0.02 -10.45
C GLN A 261 17.19 0.90 -10.89
N GLU A 262 17.29 1.18 -12.19
CA GLU A 262 18.24 2.14 -12.76
C GLU A 262 17.55 3.37 -13.38
N GLY A 263 16.27 3.51 -13.07
CA GLY A 263 15.34 4.52 -13.58
C GLY A 263 13.92 4.08 -13.21
N GLY A 264 12.98 4.21 -14.13
CA GLY A 264 11.63 3.70 -13.95
C GLY A 264 10.67 4.64 -13.22
N THR A 265 11.06 5.89 -13.02
CA THR A 265 10.24 6.96 -12.41
C THR A 265 9.40 7.76 -13.40
N ASN A 266 9.42 7.37 -14.69
CA ASN A 266 8.58 7.93 -15.74
C ASN A 266 8.49 6.98 -16.95
N THR A 267 7.53 7.23 -17.83
CA THR A 267 7.25 6.41 -19.01
C THR A 267 8.40 6.29 -20.01
N THR A 268 9.22 7.33 -20.17
CA THR A 268 10.30 7.34 -21.20
C THR A 268 11.38 6.31 -20.93
N TYR A 269 11.43 5.76 -19.72
CA TYR A 269 12.32 4.67 -19.34
C TYR A 269 11.86 3.28 -19.84
N PHE A 270 10.61 3.12 -20.27
CA PHE A 270 10.06 1.81 -20.58
C PHE A 270 9.97 1.59 -22.09
N SER A 271 10.71 0.59 -22.57
CA SER A 271 10.60 0.05 -23.93
C SER A 271 11.11 -1.38 -23.96
N TYR A 272 10.78 -2.14 -25.02
CA TYR A 272 11.30 -3.49 -25.20
C TYR A 272 12.83 -3.56 -25.11
N GLY A 273 13.55 -2.67 -25.81
CA GLY A 273 15.02 -2.64 -25.80
C GLY A 273 15.61 -2.30 -24.43
N LEU A 274 14.97 -1.40 -23.67
CA LEU A 274 15.37 -1.11 -22.30
C LEU A 274 15.09 -2.29 -21.36
N GLY A 275 14.06 -3.09 -21.64
CA GLY A 275 13.78 -4.35 -20.94
C GLY A 275 14.87 -5.40 -21.15
N VAL A 276 15.29 -5.60 -22.41
CA VAL A 276 16.44 -6.47 -22.75
C VAL A 276 17.69 -6.01 -22.00
N ARG A 277 17.99 -4.71 -22.03
CA ARG A 277 19.14 -4.14 -21.32
C ARG A 277 19.06 -4.36 -19.81
N ALA A 278 17.91 -4.09 -19.21
CA ALA A 278 17.68 -4.26 -17.77
C ALA A 278 17.87 -5.70 -17.33
N ALA A 279 17.29 -6.66 -18.05
CA ALA A 279 17.46 -8.09 -17.77
C ALA A 279 18.91 -8.55 -17.87
N GLY A 280 19.64 -8.10 -18.90
CA GLY A 280 21.06 -8.43 -19.02
C GLY A 280 21.87 -7.94 -17.84
N ARG A 281 21.67 -6.68 -17.42
CA ARG A 281 22.35 -6.10 -16.26
C ARG A 281 21.97 -6.77 -14.94
N ALA A 282 20.68 -7.06 -14.76
CA ALA A 282 20.18 -7.74 -13.57
C ALA A 282 20.76 -9.16 -13.46
N ASP A 283 20.76 -9.94 -14.56
CA ASP A 283 21.34 -11.28 -14.61
C ASP A 283 22.86 -11.24 -14.33
N ASP A 284 23.60 -10.34 -14.99
CA ASP A 284 25.05 -10.19 -14.77
C ASP A 284 25.38 -9.82 -13.31
N ALA A 285 24.60 -8.90 -12.71
CA ALA A 285 24.77 -8.50 -11.32
C ALA A 285 24.40 -9.60 -10.33
N ALA A 286 23.27 -10.28 -10.53
CA ALA A 286 22.81 -11.35 -9.67
C ALA A 286 23.79 -12.54 -9.68
N ARG A 287 24.30 -12.92 -10.86
CA ARG A 287 25.34 -13.97 -10.99
C ARG A 287 26.63 -13.58 -10.29
N ARG A 288 27.12 -12.35 -10.49
CA ARG A 288 28.34 -11.84 -9.83
C ARG A 288 28.21 -11.85 -8.30
N LEU A 289 27.02 -11.56 -7.79
CA LEU A 289 26.71 -11.57 -6.36
C LEU A 289 26.39 -12.98 -5.82
N GLY A 290 26.32 -14.00 -6.68
CA GLY A 290 26.09 -15.40 -6.32
C GLY A 290 24.62 -15.75 -6.01
N PHE A 291 23.64 -14.91 -6.37
CA PHE A 291 22.23 -15.23 -6.12
C PHE A 291 21.86 -16.55 -6.78
N LEU A 292 21.19 -17.44 -6.03
CA LEU A 292 20.92 -18.80 -6.49
C LEU A 292 19.93 -18.84 -7.67
N PRO A 293 19.98 -19.87 -8.54
CA PRO A 293 18.93 -20.12 -9.53
C PRO A 293 17.52 -20.11 -8.91
N GLY A 294 16.55 -19.55 -9.62
CA GLY A 294 15.17 -19.41 -9.14
C GLY A 294 14.92 -18.18 -8.27
N THR A 295 15.92 -17.31 -8.02
CA THR A 295 15.68 -16.03 -7.30
C THR A 295 14.76 -15.12 -8.11
N PRO A 296 13.66 -14.60 -7.53
CA PRO A 296 12.91 -13.50 -8.11
C PRO A 296 13.70 -12.20 -8.08
N ILE A 297 13.83 -11.51 -9.22
CA ILE A 297 14.35 -10.15 -9.30
C ILE A 297 13.18 -9.20 -9.49
N TYR A 298 13.04 -8.21 -8.60
CA TYR A 298 11.96 -7.23 -8.66
C TYR A 298 12.37 -6.03 -9.50
N TYR A 299 11.85 -5.94 -10.71
CA TYR A 299 12.07 -4.80 -11.62
C TYR A 299 11.12 -3.66 -11.27
N ALA A 300 11.66 -2.48 -10.98
CA ALA A 300 10.88 -1.35 -10.49
C ALA A 300 10.17 -0.56 -11.60
N VAL A 301 8.87 -0.35 -11.42
CA VAL A 301 8.00 0.63 -12.08
C VAL A 301 7.57 1.62 -11.00
N ASP A 302 8.38 2.65 -10.80
CA ASP A 302 8.32 3.54 -9.63
C ASP A 302 7.65 4.88 -9.98
N PHE A 303 6.47 4.81 -10.57
CA PHE A 303 5.61 5.97 -10.84
C PHE A 303 4.15 5.55 -11.01
N ASP A 304 3.25 6.53 -10.96
CA ASP A 304 1.81 6.32 -11.12
C ASP A 304 1.39 6.10 -12.59
N ALA A 305 1.72 4.92 -13.12
CA ALA A 305 1.38 4.58 -14.49
C ALA A 305 -0.13 4.40 -14.70
N THR A 306 -0.64 5.05 -15.76
CA THR A 306 -1.98 4.80 -16.28
C THR A 306 -2.07 3.42 -16.95
N ARG A 307 -3.29 2.95 -17.20
CA ARG A 307 -3.50 1.67 -17.90
C ARG A 307 -2.88 1.68 -19.30
N ASP A 308 -3.08 2.75 -20.04
CA ASP A 308 -2.56 2.89 -21.41
C ASP A 308 -1.04 2.91 -21.44
N GLU A 309 -0.38 3.55 -20.46
CA GLU A 309 1.07 3.54 -20.35
C GLU A 309 1.62 2.14 -19.99
N VAL A 310 0.89 1.36 -19.18
CA VAL A 310 1.25 -0.02 -18.90
C VAL A 310 1.23 -0.87 -20.16
N GLU A 311 0.13 -0.81 -20.92
CA GLU A 311 -0.05 -1.59 -22.15
C GLU A 311 0.94 -1.14 -23.24
N THR A 312 1.19 0.17 -23.36
CA THR A 312 2.02 0.74 -24.43
C THR A 312 3.52 0.60 -24.18
N TYR A 313 3.98 0.76 -22.93
CA TYR A 313 5.42 0.88 -22.63
C TYR A 313 5.93 -0.21 -21.69
N ILE A 314 5.18 -0.51 -20.61
CA ILE A 314 5.65 -1.39 -19.54
C ILE A 314 5.52 -2.87 -19.95
N GLU A 315 4.43 -3.29 -20.58
CA GLU A 315 4.30 -4.66 -21.08
C GLU A 315 5.40 -5.00 -22.10
N PRO A 316 5.70 -4.17 -23.13
CA PRO A 316 6.84 -4.41 -24.01
C PRO A 316 8.17 -4.49 -23.26
N TYR A 317 8.40 -3.65 -22.25
CA TYR A 317 9.59 -3.71 -21.40
C TYR A 317 9.72 -5.08 -20.71
N PHE A 318 8.67 -5.58 -20.08
CA PHE A 318 8.69 -6.90 -19.45
C PHE A 318 8.81 -8.05 -20.46
N ARG A 319 8.25 -7.93 -21.67
CA ARG A 319 8.50 -8.90 -22.76
C ARG A 319 9.98 -8.94 -23.16
N GLY A 320 10.64 -7.78 -23.24
CA GLY A 320 12.08 -7.68 -23.47
C GLY A 320 12.91 -8.33 -22.36
N ILE A 321 12.48 -8.20 -21.10
CA ILE A 321 13.11 -8.90 -19.96
C ILE A 321 13.05 -10.42 -20.18
N HIS A 322 11.87 -10.96 -20.47
CA HIS A 322 11.69 -12.41 -20.69
C HIS A 322 12.53 -12.94 -21.83
N ASP A 323 12.57 -12.23 -22.96
CA ASP A 323 13.34 -12.65 -24.13
C ASP A 323 14.85 -12.69 -23.85
N GLU A 324 15.36 -11.70 -23.12
CA GLU A 324 16.78 -11.68 -22.75
C GLU A 324 17.13 -12.77 -21.74
N LEU A 325 16.32 -12.97 -20.71
CA LEU A 325 16.54 -14.05 -19.73
C LEU A 325 16.53 -15.42 -20.42
N ARG A 326 15.59 -15.64 -21.37
CA ARG A 326 15.54 -16.86 -22.18
C ARG A 326 16.79 -17.01 -23.06
N ARG A 327 17.19 -15.95 -23.76
CA ARG A 327 18.39 -15.94 -24.62
C ARG A 327 19.66 -16.29 -23.85
N ARG A 328 19.75 -15.86 -22.59
CA ARG A 328 20.88 -16.12 -21.68
C ARG A 328 20.81 -17.46 -20.95
N GLY A 329 19.72 -18.22 -21.11
CA GLY A 329 19.46 -19.41 -20.29
C GLY A 329 19.43 -19.08 -18.79
N SER A 330 18.98 -17.89 -18.42
CA SER A 330 18.92 -17.45 -17.03
C SER A 330 17.84 -18.22 -16.28
N ALA A 331 18.15 -18.58 -15.04
CA ALA A 331 17.23 -19.24 -14.12
C ALA A 331 16.55 -18.27 -13.15
N TYR A 332 16.81 -16.96 -13.24
CA TYR A 332 16.14 -15.97 -12.40
C TYR A 332 14.69 -15.76 -12.84
N ARG A 333 13.84 -15.47 -11.85
CA ARG A 333 12.40 -15.28 -12.01
C ARG A 333 12.07 -13.80 -12.08
N VAL A 334 10.97 -13.45 -12.75
CA VAL A 334 10.60 -12.05 -12.99
C VAL A 334 9.57 -11.60 -11.96
N GLY A 335 9.96 -10.67 -11.08
CA GLY A 335 9.05 -9.94 -10.19
C GLY A 335 8.93 -8.47 -10.60
N VAL A 336 7.95 -7.77 -10.04
CA VAL A 336 7.76 -6.33 -10.27
C VAL A 336 7.59 -5.57 -8.96
N TYR A 337 8.23 -4.42 -8.84
CA TYR A 337 7.84 -3.38 -7.88
C TYR A 337 6.94 -2.35 -8.56
N ALA A 338 5.69 -2.20 -8.16
CA ALA A 338 4.78 -1.20 -8.74
C ALA A 338 3.52 -0.96 -7.89
N GLY A 339 2.70 0.02 -8.29
CA GLY A 339 1.34 0.17 -7.74
C GLY A 339 0.42 -1.03 -8.06
N ARG A 340 -0.57 -1.27 -7.20
CA ARG A 340 -1.44 -2.47 -7.22
C ARG A 340 -2.02 -2.82 -8.59
N ARG A 341 -2.57 -1.83 -9.31
CA ARG A 341 -3.16 -2.05 -10.64
C ARG A 341 -2.10 -2.47 -11.67
N VAL A 342 -0.92 -1.86 -11.64
CA VAL A 342 0.19 -2.22 -12.54
C VAL A 342 0.64 -3.65 -12.26
N CYS A 343 0.80 -4.02 -11.00
CA CYS A 343 1.11 -5.40 -10.59
C CYS A 343 0.04 -6.39 -11.09
N CYS A 344 -1.25 -6.09 -10.86
CA CYS A 344 -2.36 -6.92 -11.34
C CYS A 344 -2.33 -7.10 -12.86
N THR A 345 -2.12 -6.02 -13.63
CA THR A 345 -2.08 -6.08 -15.10
C THR A 345 -0.94 -6.95 -15.58
N LEU A 346 0.28 -6.76 -15.06
CA LEU A 346 1.44 -7.55 -15.47
C LEU A 346 1.33 -9.02 -15.06
N ALA A 347 0.73 -9.31 -13.89
CA ALA A 347 0.45 -10.68 -13.46
C ALA A 347 -0.60 -11.36 -14.36
N ALA A 348 -1.68 -10.66 -14.72
CA ALA A 348 -2.72 -11.18 -15.62
C ALA A 348 -2.20 -11.43 -17.05
N ALA A 349 -1.21 -10.65 -17.49
CA ALA A 349 -0.50 -10.86 -18.75
C ALA A 349 0.58 -11.96 -18.68
N HIS A 350 0.74 -12.63 -17.53
CA HIS A 350 1.79 -13.63 -17.26
C HIS A 350 3.23 -13.10 -17.44
N LEU A 351 3.42 -11.79 -17.27
CA LEU A 351 4.73 -11.15 -17.39
C LEU A 351 5.50 -11.10 -16.08
N THR A 352 4.83 -11.32 -14.94
CA THR A 352 5.46 -11.32 -13.61
C THR A 352 4.93 -12.47 -12.77
N GLU A 353 5.82 -13.08 -11.99
CA GLU A 353 5.49 -14.21 -11.11
C GLU A 353 5.12 -13.74 -9.70
N LEU A 354 5.76 -12.68 -9.21
CA LEU A 354 5.55 -12.11 -7.88
C LEU A 354 5.49 -10.58 -7.93
N SER A 355 4.72 -10.00 -7.01
CA SER A 355 4.62 -8.54 -6.86
C SER A 355 5.21 -8.06 -5.54
N TYR A 356 6.03 -7.02 -5.64
CA TYR A 356 6.43 -6.15 -4.55
C TYR A 356 5.59 -4.87 -4.70
N VAL A 357 4.69 -4.59 -3.77
CA VAL A 357 3.63 -3.59 -3.96
C VAL A 357 4.03 -2.25 -3.35
N ALA A 358 3.99 -1.19 -4.15
CA ALA A 358 4.32 0.19 -3.79
C ALA A 358 3.17 0.88 -3.03
N ASP A 359 2.71 0.29 -1.92
CA ASP A 359 1.48 0.69 -1.24
C ASP A 359 1.62 1.96 -0.39
N MET A 360 2.85 2.39 -0.06
CA MET A 360 3.13 3.66 0.61
C MET A 360 2.72 4.88 -0.23
N SER A 361 2.70 4.72 -1.56
CA SER A 361 2.29 5.74 -2.53
C SER A 361 0.75 5.86 -2.56
N THR A 362 0.16 6.31 -1.46
CA THR A 362 -1.31 6.36 -1.30
C THR A 362 -2.01 7.34 -2.24
N GLY A 363 -1.25 8.26 -2.85
CA GLY A 363 -1.76 9.21 -3.84
C GLY A 363 -1.83 8.65 -5.27
N TRP A 364 -1.18 7.52 -5.54
CA TRP A 364 -1.14 6.95 -6.89
C TRP A 364 -2.52 6.41 -7.28
N GLY A 365 -3.00 6.84 -8.45
CA GLY A 365 -4.18 6.28 -9.08
C GLY A 365 -4.07 4.78 -9.28
N ALA A 366 -2.87 4.23 -9.49
CA ALA A 366 -2.59 2.79 -9.56
C ALA A 366 -2.90 2.01 -8.27
N ASN A 367 -2.98 2.69 -7.13
CA ASN A 367 -3.28 2.12 -5.82
C ASN A 367 -4.72 2.38 -5.38
N LEU A 368 -5.26 3.56 -5.68
CA LEU A 368 -6.60 3.97 -5.25
C LEU A 368 -7.70 3.08 -5.84
N GLY A 369 -8.44 2.39 -4.98
CA GLY A 369 -9.52 1.48 -5.37
C GLY A 369 -9.04 0.20 -6.06
N ALA A 370 -7.74 -0.10 -6.02
CA ALA A 370 -7.17 -1.33 -6.57
C ALA A 370 -6.98 -2.38 -5.46
N LYS A 371 -7.37 -3.62 -5.76
CA LYS A 371 -7.11 -4.77 -4.89
C LYS A 371 -5.61 -5.09 -4.89
N ILE A 372 -5.09 -5.55 -3.75
CA ILE A 372 -3.72 -6.08 -3.71
C ILE A 372 -3.63 -7.30 -4.66
N PRO A 373 -2.58 -7.42 -5.49
CA PRO A 373 -2.47 -8.50 -6.48
C PRO A 373 -2.34 -9.85 -5.78
N GLU A 374 -2.96 -10.92 -6.29
CA GLU A 374 -2.96 -12.23 -5.62
C GLU A 374 -1.55 -12.80 -5.43
N ASN A 375 -0.61 -12.47 -6.33
CA ASN A 375 0.79 -12.88 -6.29
C ASN A 375 1.71 -11.93 -5.50
N TRP A 376 1.18 -11.06 -4.64
CA TRP A 376 1.99 -10.18 -3.79
C TRP A 376 2.89 -10.98 -2.84
N ALA A 377 4.16 -10.62 -2.79
CA ALA A 377 5.19 -11.17 -1.90
C ALA A 377 5.56 -10.19 -0.79
N PHE A 378 5.72 -8.92 -1.17
CA PHE A 378 6.07 -7.81 -0.30
C PHE A 378 5.10 -6.65 -0.52
N ASP A 379 4.76 -5.93 0.53
CA ASP A 379 3.82 -4.80 0.54
C ASP A 379 4.45 -3.66 1.34
N GLN A 380 4.93 -2.61 0.64
CA GLN A 380 5.64 -1.47 1.21
C GLN A 380 4.65 -0.49 1.85
N ILE A 381 4.78 -0.20 3.14
CA ILE A 381 3.74 0.55 3.89
C ILE A 381 4.21 1.82 4.60
N LEU A 382 5.50 1.93 4.94
CA LEU A 382 6.00 3.01 5.79
C LEU A 382 7.50 3.25 5.60
N GLU A 383 7.87 4.47 5.21
CA GLU A 383 9.23 5.00 5.33
C GLU A 383 9.44 5.52 6.74
N HIS A 384 10.54 5.14 7.39
CA HIS A 384 10.94 5.67 8.70
C HIS A 384 12.40 5.38 9.02
N THR A 385 12.94 6.13 9.98
CA THR A 385 14.31 5.94 10.48
C THR A 385 14.33 4.93 11.63
N ILE A 386 15.28 3.99 11.59
CA ILE A 386 15.60 3.07 12.70
C ILE A 386 17.02 3.28 13.21
N GLY A 387 17.30 2.81 14.42
CA GLY A 387 18.60 2.99 15.08
C GLY A 387 18.68 4.28 15.89
N ALA A 388 19.89 4.64 16.32
CA ALA A 388 20.12 5.81 17.17
C ALA A 388 21.46 6.50 16.84
N GLY A 389 21.50 7.83 17.02
CA GLY A 389 22.70 8.63 16.76
C GLY A 389 23.23 8.45 15.34
N ASP A 390 24.55 8.34 15.21
CA ASP A 390 25.23 8.17 13.91
C ASP A 390 25.00 6.79 13.26
N GLN A 391 24.31 5.88 13.95
CA GLN A 391 23.93 4.57 13.41
C GLN A 391 22.48 4.55 12.93
N ALA A 392 21.75 5.67 13.03
CA ALA A 392 20.41 5.78 12.49
C ALA A 392 20.44 5.76 10.95
N PHE A 393 19.45 5.11 10.33
CA PHE A 393 19.29 5.08 8.88
C PHE A 393 17.84 4.84 8.50
N ASP A 394 17.48 5.35 7.32
CA ASP A 394 16.13 5.24 6.78
C ASP A 394 15.91 3.88 6.13
N ILE A 395 14.70 3.36 6.35
CA ILE A 395 14.20 2.13 5.75
C ILE A 395 12.74 2.31 5.33
N ASP A 396 12.34 1.48 4.39
CA ASP A 396 10.96 1.24 4.06
C ASP A 396 10.51 -0.10 4.65
N THR A 397 9.42 -0.07 5.43
CA THR A 397 8.85 -1.25 6.07
C THR A 397 7.93 -1.98 5.11
N ASN A 398 8.13 -3.29 5.04
CA ASN A 398 7.41 -4.20 4.17
C ASN A 398 6.69 -5.29 4.96
N VAL A 399 5.43 -5.51 4.64
CA VAL A 399 4.67 -6.70 5.07
C VAL A 399 4.98 -7.85 4.10
N VAL A 400 5.05 -9.08 4.64
CA VAL A 400 5.46 -10.27 3.88
C VAL A 400 4.30 -11.25 3.80
N SER A 401 3.94 -11.69 2.60
CA SER A 401 2.87 -12.69 2.40
C SER A 401 3.33 -14.14 2.63
N GLY A 402 4.64 -14.37 2.57
CA GLY A 402 5.26 -15.69 2.60
C GLY A 402 5.48 -16.33 1.22
N ARG A 403 5.11 -15.66 0.11
CA ARG A 403 5.34 -16.17 -1.25
C ARG A 403 6.79 -16.08 -1.72
N ASP A 404 7.54 -15.10 -1.21
CA ASP A 404 8.99 -15.04 -1.31
C ASP A 404 9.57 -15.12 0.10
N ALA A 405 10.45 -16.11 0.31
CA ALA A 405 11.10 -16.32 1.59
C ALA A 405 12.39 -15.51 1.74
N GLY A 406 12.87 -14.84 0.68
CA GLY A 406 14.21 -14.29 0.57
C GLY A 406 15.29 -15.36 0.55
N GLN A 407 16.51 -14.99 0.17
CA GLN A 407 17.68 -15.87 0.24
C GLN A 407 18.41 -15.70 1.56
N SER A 408 18.81 -16.82 2.17
CA SER A 408 19.65 -16.82 3.37
C SER A 408 21.12 -17.16 3.07
N ARG A 409 21.47 -17.30 1.79
CA ARG A 409 22.84 -17.57 1.30
C ARG A 409 22.93 -17.24 -0.19
N VAL A 410 24.16 -17.10 -0.67
CA VAL A 410 24.53 -17.03 -2.09
C VAL A 410 25.60 -18.08 -2.39
N GLU A 411 25.81 -18.42 -3.66
CA GLU A 411 26.97 -19.21 -4.06
C GLU A 411 28.27 -18.44 -3.74
N PRO A 412 29.36 -19.15 -3.40
CA PRO A 412 30.67 -18.52 -3.24
C PRO A 412 31.05 -17.73 -4.50
N ARG A 413 31.53 -16.50 -4.30
CA ARG A 413 32.06 -15.68 -5.40
C ARG A 413 33.40 -16.29 -5.83
N GLY A 414 33.53 -16.65 -7.11
CA GLY A 414 34.77 -17.17 -7.71
C GLY A 414 35.81 -16.10 -7.97
#